data_AF-A0A2G8SEZ7-F1
#
_entry.id   AF-A0A2G8SEZ7-F1
#
_cell.length_a   1.000
_cell.length_b   1.000
_cell.length_c   1.000
_cell.angle_alpha   90.00
_cell.angle_beta   90.00
_cell.angle_gamma   90.00
#
_symmetry.space_group_name_H-M   'P 1'
#
loop_
_entity.id
_entity.type
_entity.pdbx_description
1 polymer ?
#
loop_
_entity_poly.entity_id
_entity_poly.type
_entity_poly.pdbx_seq_one_letter_code
_entity_poly.pdbx_strand_id
1 'polypeptide(L)'
;MVVLASKFFVVAFAGLAAAAPLRLTRRAFTLEDYADFQISDGTAGDAEAKANAVFVDPFDGVDLATIDKTTLDAVKTMREAAEDAEMSLFNPAIDAASGADATALQNGKIQNKVLKLTGEVQTINIEIAQAKASGDDTSDLESQLAEEQTKLTTNIKLDKAAAGQASKGVAGSADANAAASASVSDSAAASATATDAAASTDSAAAAASTDTSAAAATSATSSKAAAKAAKAAAKAAKAASKSAAKAAKTAAAATSTDVAAATTTDAAAASSTDAAATTSSADAAATSAAVDAAANGTSDGSSIDFPVQDYADFQISDGTAGDAEAKANAVFVDPFAGVDLATLDDSVAENMNTMREAAETAETAQFDPEIDAASGAAADALQNGKIANKVLKLTGEVQVLNIKIAKAQASGDDTSDLESSLADEQAKLTTNIATDKASAGEAQKGVA
;
A
#
# COMPACT_ATOMS: atom_id res chain seq x y z
N MET A 1 -2.63 -33.51 63.49
CA MET A 1 -2.81 -33.25 64.94
C MET A 1 -1.64 -32.41 65.42
N VAL A 2 -1.86 -31.50 66.38
CA VAL A 2 -0.88 -30.59 67.01
C VAL A 2 -0.28 -29.53 66.05
N VAL A 3 -0.30 -28.20 66.20
CA VAL A 3 -0.83 -27.15 67.13
C VAL A 3 0.30 -26.16 67.49
N LEU A 4 0.09 -24.89 67.11
CA LEU A 4 0.64 -23.61 67.64
C LEU A 4 2.14 -23.42 67.93
N ALA A 5 2.66 -22.30 67.41
CA ALA A 5 3.29 -21.28 68.27
C ALA A 5 3.04 -19.87 67.69
N SER A 6 2.40 -19.00 68.47
CA SER A 6 2.10 -17.61 68.09
C SER A 6 3.17 -16.65 68.61
N LYS A 7 3.49 -15.60 67.85
CA LYS A 7 4.11 -14.37 68.38
C LYS A 7 3.47 -13.14 67.75
N PHE A 8 2.71 -12.41 68.56
CA PHE A 8 2.25 -11.06 68.26
C PHE A 8 3.43 -10.09 68.20
N PHE A 9 3.40 -9.16 67.26
CA PHE A 9 4.03 -7.85 67.45
C PHE A 9 3.10 -6.78 66.86
N VAL A 10 2.48 -6.00 67.75
CA VAL A 10 1.67 -4.83 67.38
C VAL A 10 2.53 -3.60 67.61
N VAL A 11 2.84 -2.87 66.53
CA VAL A 11 3.27 -1.48 66.61
C VAL A 11 2.41 -0.70 65.62
N ALA A 12 1.52 0.12 66.15
CA ALA A 12 0.71 1.02 65.36
C ALA A 12 1.50 2.30 65.06
N PHE A 13 1.55 2.70 63.79
CA PHE A 13 1.83 4.07 63.39
C PHE A 13 0.83 4.49 62.31
N ALA A 14 -0.25 5.13 62.73
CA ALA A 14 -1.27 5.66 61.84
C ALA A 14 -0.81 7.00 61.27
N GLY A 15 0.00 6.96 60.20
CA GLY A 15 0.32 8.11 59.37
C GLY A 15 -0.68 8.20 58.21
N LEU A 16 -1.79 8.93 58.39
CA LEU A 16 -2.73 9.17 57.30
C LEU A 16 -2.15 10.22 56.33
N ALA A 17 -1.24 9.78 55.46
CA ALA A 17 -0.81 10.56 54.32
C ALA A 17 -1.94 10.59 53.29
N ALA A 18 -2.74 11.66 53.30
CA ALA A 18 -3.65 11.97 52.22
C ALA A 18 -2.81 12.37 50.99
N ALA A 19 -2.41 11.37 50.20
CA ALA A 19 -1.84 11.59 48.88
C ALA A 19 -2.91 12.26 48.01
N ALA A 20 -2.81 13.58 47.85
CA ALA A 20 -3.57 14.26 46.82
C ALA A 20 -3.22 13.60 45.48
N PRO A 21 -4.21 13.23 44.65
CA PRO A 21 -3.92 12.64 43.35
C PRO A 21 -3.11 13.64 42.54
N LEU A 22 -1.85 13.30 42.27
CA LEU A 22 -1.05 13.99 41.28
C LEU A 22 -1.75 13.77 39.94
N ARG A 23 -2.59 14.73 39.55
CA ARG A 23 -3.07 14.85 38.19
C ARG A 23 -1.85 15.19 37.35
N LEU A 24 -1.15 14.16 36.87
CA LEU A 24 -0.26 14.30 35.73
C LEU A 24 -1.07 15.00 34.66
N THR A 25 -0.64 16.19 34.27
CA THR A 25 -1.26 16.93 33.18
C THR A 25 -1.03 16.11 31.92
N ARG A 26 -2.06 15.35 31.51
CA ARG A 26 -2.09 14.54 30.28
C ARG A 26 -1.49 15.41 29.17
N ARG A 27 -0.34 15.02 28.61
CA ARG A 27 0.15 15.67 27.39
C ARG A 27 -0.88 15.34 26.31
N ALA A 28 -1.47 16.38 25.73
CA ALA A 28 -2.28 16.17 24.54
C ALA A 28 -1.36 15.67 23.43
N PHE A 29 -1.83 14.69 22.66
CA PHE A 29 -1.16 14.29 21.43
C PHE A 29 -1.13 15.51 20.49
N THR A 30 0.02 15.78 19.90
CA THR A 30 0.22 16.93 19.01
C THR A 30 0.27 16.44 17.57
N LEU A 31 -0.58 17.01 16.72
CA LEU A 31 -0.44 16.87 15.27
C LEU A 31 0.88 17.53 14.84
N GLU A 32 1.73 16.76 14.17
CA GLU A 32 3.04 17.19 13.66
C GLU A 32 3.09 17.03 12.12
N ASP A 33 3.85 17.89 11.43
CA ASP A 33 4.10 17.73 10.01
C ASP A 33 5.00 16.50 9.77
N TYR A 34 4.83 15.81 8.65
CA TYR A 34 5.62 14.60 8.32
C TYR A 34 7.14 14.81 8.44
N ALA A 35 7.64 16.01 8.12
CA ALA A 35 9.06 16.32 8.24
C ALA A 35 9.59 16.28 9.69
N ASP A 36 8.72 16.48 10.69
CA ASP A 36 9.07 16.57 12.11
C ASP A 36 8.96 15.23 12.85
N PHE A 37 7.99 14.37 12.50
CA PHE A 37 7.77 13.07 13.16
C PHE A 37 8.34 11.84 12.42
N GLN A 38 8.79 11.98 11.17
CA GLN A 38 9.33 10.85 10.40
C GLN A 38 10.60 10.24 11.03
N ILE A 39 10.72 8.92 10.93
CA ILE A 39 11.76 8.12 11.61
C ILE A 39 12.81 7.52 10.67
N SER A 40 12.79 7.93 9.40
CA SER A 40 13.39 7.19 8.28
C SER A 40 14.87 7.48 8.03
N ASP A 41 15.43 8.52 8.64
CA ASP A 41 16.84 8.89 8.50
C ASP A 41 17.78 8.14 9.48
N GLY A 42 19.05 8.07 9.09
CA GLY A 42 20.16 7.61 9.92
C GLY A 42 20.55 6.15 9.67
N THR A 43 20.17 5.28 10.59
CA THR A 43 20.54 3.85 10.60
C THR A 43 19.28 3.02 10.81
N ALA A 44 19.14 1.92 10.08
CA ALA A 44 18.03 0.97 10.25
C ALA A 44 18.26 0.03 11.46
N GLY A 45 17.19 -0.62 11.92
CA GLY A 45 17.19 -1.65 12.97
C GLY A 45 16.54 -1.26 14.30
N ASP A 46 16.03 -0.04 14.42
CA ASP A 46 15.38 0.51 15.63
C ASP A 46 14.01 1.18 15.33
N ALA A 47 13.43 0.95 14.15
CA ALA A 47 12.19 1.61 13.71
C ALA A 47 11.00 1.38 14.64
N GLU A 48 10.88 0.17 15.21
CA GLU A 48 9.84 -0.18 16.20
C GLU A 48 9.87 0.77 17.40
N ALA A 49 11.06 1.03 17.96
CA ALA A 49 11.20 1.90 19.12
C ALA A 49 10.90 3.36 18.78
N LYS A 50 11.33 3.83 17.60
CA LYS A 50 11.04 5.19 17.12
C LYS A 50 9.54 5.38 16.82
N ALA A 51 8.89 4.41 16.18
CA ALA A 51 7.46 4.45 15.87
C ALA A 51 6.59 4.42 17.14
N ASN A 52 6.96 3.59 18.13
CA ASN A 52 6.29 3.56 19.43
C ASN A 52 6.44 4.90 20.17
N ALA A 53 7.60 5.57 20.10
CA ALA A 53 7.79 6.89 20.69
C ALA A 53 6.89 7.98 20.06
N VAL A 54 6.52 7.84 18.79
CA VAL A 54 5.58 8.74 18.09
C VAL A 54 4.13 8.41 18.39
N PHE A 55 3.73 7.14 18.30
CA PHE A 55 2.31 6.75 18.29
C PHE A 55 1.81 6.01 19.53
N VAL A 56 2.67 5.36 20.33
CA VAL A 56 2.24 4.52 21.47
C VAL A 56 2.54 5.18 22.81
N ASP A 57 3.79 5.60 23.03
CA ASP A 57 4.27 6.22 24.27
C ASP A 57 3.47 7.47 24.71
N PRO A 58 2.94 8.33 23.82
CA PRO A 58 2.07 9.45 24.22
C PRO A 58 0.78 9.03 24.93
N PHE A 59 0.37 7.77 24.79
CA PHE A 59 -0.83 7.20 25.41
C PHE A 59 -0.53 6.32 26.63
N ASP A 60 0.72 6.24 27.11
CA ASP A 60 1.03 5.47 28.32
C ASP A 60 0.25 5.99 29.54
N GLY A 61 -0.39 5.08 30.26
CA GLY A 61 -1.30 5.39 31.36
C GLY A 61 -2.59 6.14 30.97
N VAL A 62 -2.88 6.29 29.68
CA VAL A 62 -4.12 6.91 29.19
C VAL A 62 -5.18 5.85 28.89
N ASP A 63 -6.39 6.05 29.41
CA ASP A 63 -7.56 5.26 29.03
C ASP A 63 -7.97 5.61 27.58
N LEU A 64 -7.73 4.68 26.65
CA LEU A 64 -7.97 4.86 25.22
C LEU A 64 -9.46 5.13 24.91
N ALA A 65 -10.39 4.61 25.71
CA ALA A 65 -11.82 4.90 25.56
C ALA A 65 -12.18 6.38 25.87
N THR A 66 -11.27 7.11 26.53
CA THR A 66 -11.42 8.54 26.87
C THR A 66 -10.66 9.48 25.94
N ILE A 67 -10.15 8.96 24.81
CA ILE A 67 -9.53 9.77 23.77
C ILE A 67 -10.62 10.53 23.02
N ASP A 68 -10.42 11.84 22.89
CA ASP A 68 -11.33 12.71 22.16
C ASP A 68 -11.10 12.61 20.65
N LYS A 69 -12.10 13.00 19.86
CA LYS A 69 -12.05 12.93 18.40
C LYS A 69 -10.90 13.74 17.80
N THR A 70 -10.53 14.90 18.35
CA THR A 70 -9.42 15.70 17.82
C THR A 70 -8.08 15.01 18.00
N THR A 71 -7.88 14.32 19.14
CA THR A 71 -6.71 13.47 19.37
C THR A 71 -6.67 12.28 18.40
N LEU A 72 -7.79 11.57 18.19
CA LEU A 72 -7.87 10.44 17.25
C LEU A 72 -7.63 10.88 15.79
N ASP A 73 -8.25 11.98 15.36
CA ASP A 73 -8.09 12.55 14.02
C ASP A 73 -6.63 12.99 13.77
N ALA A 74 -5.92 13.46 14.80
CA ALA A 74 -4.49 13.79 14.70
C ALA A 74 -3.61 12.55 14.49
N VAL A 75 -3.89 11.43 15.19
CA VAL A 75 -3.20 10.15 14.96
C VAL A 75 -3.42 9.66 13.52
N LYS A 76 -4.68 9.67 13.05
CA LYS A 76 -5.03 9.30 11.67
C LYS A 76 -4.32 10.18 10.63
N THR A 77 -4.32 11.50 10.82
CA THR A 77 -3.65 12.45 9.92
C THR A 77 -2.14 12.20 9.82
N MET A 78 -1.45 11.90 10.93
CA MET A 78 -0.02 11.59 10.91
C MET A 78 0.26 10.24 10.25
N ARG A 79 -0.56 9.22 10.49
CA ARG A 79 -0.50 7.93 9.78
C ARG A 79 -0.65 8.12 8.26
N GLU A 80 -1.63 8.91 7.83
CA GLU A 80 -1.89 9.22 6.42
C GLU A 80 -0.75 10.00 5.78
N ALA A 81 -0.18 10.98 6.47
CA ALA A 81 0.99 11.70 5.97
C ALA A 81 2.22 10.78 5.77
N ALA A 82 2.35 9.71 6.57
CA ALA A 82 3.35 8.66 6.35
C ALA A 82 3.00 7.76 5.15
N GLU A 83 1.72 7.43 4.90
CA GLU A 83 1.26 6.73 3.68
C GLU A 83 1.58 7.53 2.42
N ASP A 84 1.20 8.81 2.39
CA ASP A 84 1.44 9.73 1.27
C ASP A 84 2.93 9.87 0.97
N ALA A 85 3.78 9.90 2.00
CA ALA A 85 5.23 9.91 1.83
C ALA A 85 5.76 8.64 1.15
N GLU A 86 5.17 7.45 1.38
CA GLU A 86 5.55 6.25 0.63
C GLU A 86 5.29 6.40 -0.87
N MET A 87 4.09 6.87 -1.22
CA MET A 87 3.62 6.94 -2.60
C MET A 87 4.27 8.08 -3.38
N SER A 88 4.29 9.28 -2.80
CA SER A 88 4.66 10.52 -3.50
C SER A 88 6.14 10.90 -3.34
N LEU A 89 6.82 10.44 -2.30
CA LEU A 89 8.20 10.84 -1.98
C LEU A 89 9.18 9.66 -2.08
N PHE A 90 8.91 8.53 -1.42
CA PHE A 90 9.82 7.37 -1.43
C PHE A 90 9.87 6.67 -2.79
N ASN A 91 8.73 6.29 -3.39
CA ASN A 91 8.74 5.57 -4.67
C ASN A 91 9.52 6.35 -5.75
N PRO A 92 9.26 7.66 -6.00
CA PRO A 92 10.02 8.40 -7.02
C PRO A 92 11.49 8.63 -6.66
N ALA A 93 11.83 8.69 -5.36
CA ALA A 93 13.22 8.83 -4.92
C ALA A 93 14.01 7.52 -5.13
N ILE A 94 13.42 6.37 -4.82
CA ILE A 94 14.01 5.04 -5.03
C ILE A 94 14.22 4.80 -6.53
N ASP A 95 13.19 5.07 -7.36
CA ASP A 95 13.25 4.93 -8.83
C ASP A 95 14.34 5.82 -9.48
N ALA A 96 14.67 6.94 -8.85
CA ALA A 96 15.70 7.87 -9.31
C ALA A 96 17.11 7.56 -8.77
N ALA A 97 17.23 6.69 -7.77
CA ALA A 97 18.48 6.34 -7.11
C ALA A 97 19.11 5.07 -7.69
N SER A 98 20.34 4.76 -7.27
CA SER A 98 21.02 3.50 -7.60
C SER A 98 22.10 3.17 -6.59
N GLY A 99 22.47 1.90 -6.49
CA GLY A 99 23.48 1.43 -5.55
C GLY A 99 23.11 1.75 -4.09
N ALA A 100 24.10 2.15 -3.29
CA ALA A 100 23.93 2.39 -1.86
C ALA A 100 22.87 3.46 -1.52
N ASP A 101 22.67 4.48 -2.38
CA ASP A 101 21.61 5.47 -2.18
C ASP A 101 20.20 4.86 -2.33
N ALA A 102 20.02 3.92 -3.26
CA ALA A 102 18.74 3.22 -3.42
C ALA A 102 18.47 2.29 -2.23
N THR A 103 19.48 1.54 -1.77
CA THR A 103 19.38 0.70 -0.57
C THR A 103 19.04 1.54 0.67
N ALA A 104 19.68 2.70 0.86
CA ALA A 104 19.39 3.58 2.00
C ALA A 104 17.97 4.15 1.95
N LEU A 105 17.43 4.47 0.75
CA LEU A 105 16.05 4.91 0.58
C LEU A 105 15.04 3.76 0.77
N GLN A 106 15.38 2.52 0.37
CA GLN A 106 14.56 1.34 0.67
C GLN A 106 14.50 1.07 2.18
N ASN A 107 15.63 1.13 2.88
CA ASN A 107 15.70 1.04 4.34
C ASN A 107 14.85 2.15 4.99
N GLY A 108 14.94 3.39 4.49
CA GLY A 108 14.12 4.51 4.96
C GLY A 108 12.62 4.24 4.77
N LYS A 109 12.24 3.69 3.61
CA LYS A 109 10.84 3.30 3.33
C LYS A 109 10.35 2.19 4.27
N ILE A 110 11.20 1.22 4.62
CA ILE A 110 10.86 0.17 5.59
C ILE A 110 10.62 0.79 6.98
N GLN A 111 11.47 1.72 7.44
CA GLN A 111 11.22 2.45 8.68
C GLN A 111 9.90 3.24 8.61
N ASN A 112 9.60 3.90 7.48
CA ASN A 112 8.33 4.59 7.28
C ASN A 112 7.11 3.65 7.30
N LYS A 113 7.24 2.43 6.77
CA LYS A 113 6.20 1.40 6.88
C LYS A 113 5.92 1.02 8.33
N VAL A 114 6.97 0.83 9.14
CA VAL A 114 6.80 0.59 10.58
C VAL A 114 6.09 1.76 11.25
N LEU A 115 6.50 3.01 10.95
CA LEU A 115 5.83 4.22 11.45
C LEU A 115 4.33 4.26 11.12
N LYS A 116 3.97 4.05 9.85
CA LYS A 116 2.58 4.03 9.38
C LYS A 116 1.77 2.94 10.09
N LEU A 117 2.29 1.71 10.09
CA LEU A 117 1.58 0.53 10.62
C LEU A 117 1.43 0.59 12.15
N THR A 118 2.39 1.19 12.88
CA THR A 118 2.20 1.48 14.31
C THR A 118 1.10 2.53 14.54
N GLY A 119 1.01 3.57 13.70
CA GLY A 119 -0.07 4.55 13.75
C GLY A 119 -1.45 3.95 13.45
N GLU A 120 -1.53 3.04 12.47
CA GLU A 120 -2.73 2.24 12.15
C GLU A 120 -3.16 1.37 13.34
N VAL A 121 -2.24 0.53 13.85
CA VAL A 121 -2.49 -0.34 15.00
C VAL A 121 -2.92 0.46 16.23
N GLN A 122 -2.33 1.64 16.49
CA GLN A 122 -2.77 2.51 17.58
C GLN A 122 -4.18 3.07 17.35
N THR A 123 -4.49 3.48 16.13
CA THR A 123 -5.83 3.99 15.73
C THR A 123 -6.90 2.93 16.02
N ILE A 124 -6.70 1.71 15.51
CA ILE A 124 -7.62 0.59 15.71
C ILE A 124 -7.75 0.23 17.21
N ASN A 125 -6.66 0.27 17.98
CA ASN A 125 -6.72 0.05 19.43
C ASN A 125 -7.55 1.12 20.18
N ILE A 126 -7.52 2.38 19.73
CA ILE A 126 -8.37 3.45 20.29
C ILE A 126 -9.83 3.20 19.94
N GLU A 127 -10.13 2.85 18.69
CA GLU A 127 -11.49 2.59 18.21
C GLU A 127 -12.11 1.36 18.89
N ILE A 128 -11.36 0.27 19.04
CA ILE A 128 -11.77 -0.91 19.82
C ILE A 128 -12.10 -0.53 21.28
N ALA A 129 -11.30 0.33 21.90
CA ALA A 129 -11.53 0.76 23.28
C ALA A 129 -12.79 1.64 23.39
N GLN A 130 -13.03 2.53 22.42
CA GLN A 130 -14.24 3.36 22.35
C GLN A 130 -15.49 2.49 22.12
N ALA A 131 -15.47 1.59 21.13
CA ALA A 131 -16.56 0.67 20.82
C ALA A 131 -16.91 -0.25 22.00
N LYS A 132 -15.90 -0.79 22.72
CA LYS A 132 -16.13 -1.58 23.95
C LYS A 132 -16.71 -0.76 25.10
N ALA A 133 -16.51 0.56 25.11
CA ALA A 133 -17.07 1.46 26.13
C ALA A 133 -18.52 1.90 25.81
N SER A 134 -18.90 2.01 24.52
CA SER A 134 -20.29 2.18 24.08
C SER A 134 -21.09 0.87 24.12
N GLY A 135 -20.43 -0.28 23.99
CA GLY A 135 -21.05 -1.59 23.94
C GLY A 135 -21.34 -2.10 22.52
N ASP A 136 -20.65 -1.54 21.53
CA ASP A 136 -20.73 -1.93 20.13
C ASP A 136 -19.89 -3.18 19.84
N ASP A 137 -20.14 -3.85 18.70
CA ASP A 137 -19.34 -4.99 18.25
C ASP A 137 -17.94 -4.51 17.80
N THR A 138 -16.93 -5.33 18.08
CA THR A 138 -15.54 -5.08 17.67
C THR A 138 -14.97 -6.16 16.76
N SER A 139 -15.77 -7.13 16.30
CA SER A 139 -15.30 -8.28 15.53
C SER A 139 -14.51 -7.88 14.26
N ASP A 140 -15.03 -6.93 13.48
CA ASP A 140 -14.33 -6.37 12.31
C ASP A 140 -13.04 -5.62 12.67
N LEU A 141 -13.03 -4.85 13.77
CA LEU A 141 -11.86 -4.10 14.22
C LEU A 141 -10.76 -5.04 14.77
N GLU A 142 -11.15 -6.11 15.47
CA GLU A 142 -10.20 -7.12 15.97
C GLU A 142 -9.60 -7.96 14.84
N SER A 143 -10.36 -8.20 13.76
CA SER A 143 -9.84 -8.80 12.52
C SER A 143 -8.82 -7.88 11.82
N GLN A 144 -9.17 -6.60 11.60
CA GLN A 144 -8.26 -5.59 11.04
C GLN A 144 -6.99 -5.43 11.89
N LEU A 145 -7.12 -5.42 13.22
CA LEU A 145 -5.99 -5.35 14.14
C LEU A 145 -5.01 -6.53 13.96
N ALA A 146 -5.51 -7.74 13.72
CA ALA A 146 -4.67 -8.92 13.52
C ALA A 146 -3.91 -8.87 12.18
N GLU A 147 -4.57 -8.39 11.12
CA GLU A 147 -3.95 -8.16 9.82
C GLU A 147 -2.84 -7.09 9.91
N GLU A 148 -3.15 -5.92 10.48
CA GLU A 148 -2.19 -4.82 10.58
C GLU A 148 -1.03 -5.14 11.54
N GLN A 149 -1.25 -5.92 12.60
CA GLN A 149 -0.15 -6.47 13.42
C GLN A 149 0.74 -7.44 12.64
N THR A 150 0.21 -8.21 11.70
CA THR A 150 0.99 -9.12 10.84
C THR A 150 1.85 -8.34 9.86
N LYS A 151 1.29 -7.31 9.22
CA LYS A 151 2.03 -6.36 8.37
C LYS A 151 3.11 -5.61 9.17
N LEU A 152 2.79 -5.11 10.36
CA LEU A 152 3.72 -4.41 11.25
C LEU A 152 4.89 -5.32 11.66
N THR A 153 4.59 -6.53 12.15
CA THR A 153 5.60 -7.53 12.55
C THR A 153 6.55 -7.87 11.40
N THR A 154 6.02 -8.00 10.19
CA THR A 154 6.82 -8.26 8.98
C THR A 154 7.78 -7.11 8.68
N ASN A 155 7.32 -5.85 8.72
CA ASN A 155 8.17 -4.69 8.46
C ASN A 155 9.20 -4.44 9.58
N ILE A 156 8.85 -4.70 10.85
CA ILE A 156 9.80 -4.69 11.97
C ILE A 156 10.91 -5.74 11.77
N LYS A 157 10.58 -6.92 11.26
CA LYS A 157 11.57 -7.97 10.94
C LYS A 157 12.50 -7.54 9.81
N LEU A 158 11.99 -6.86 8.77
CA LEU A 158 12.79 -6.32 7.68
C LEU A 158 13.75 -5.21 8.16
N ASP A 159 13.27 -4.27 8.98
CA ASP A 159 14.12 -3.23 9.59
C ASP A 159 15.25 -3.85 10.44
N LYS A 160 14.91 -4.82 11.30
CA LYS A 160 15.88 -5.55 12.12
C LYS A 160 16.87 -6.37 11.29
N ALA A 161 16.49 -6.86 10.11
CA ALA A 161 17.41 -7.52 9.17
C ALA A 161 18.35 -6.51 8.50
N ALA A 162 17.91 -5.28 8.29
CA ALA A 162 18.72 -4.16 7.82
C ALA A 162 19.55 -3.47 8.93
N ALA A 163 19.56 -4.00 10.16
CA ALA A 163 20.18 -3.35 11.32
C ALA A 163 21.64 -2.93 11.09
N GLY A 164 21.94 -1.66 11.36
CA GLY A 164 23.27 -1.08 11.17
C GLY A 164 23.57 -0.60 9.73
N GLN A 165 22.67 -0.84 8.77
CA GLN A 165 22.78 -0.25 7.43
C GLN A 165 22.33 1.23 7.45
N ALA A 166 22.86 2.01 6.50
CA ALA A 166 22.41 3.38 6.29
C ALA A 166 20.92 3.41 5.89
N SER A 167 20.22 4.42 6.39
CA SER A 167 18.80 4.66 6.14
C SER A 167 18.57 6.13 5.84
N LYS A 168 17.64 6.44 4.93
CA LYS A 168 17.47 7.78 4.38
C LYS A 168 16.00 8.10 4.19
N GLY A 169 15.54 9.14 4.89
CA GLY A 169 14.21 9.70 4.75
C GLY A 169 14.03 10.52 3.48
N VAL A 170 12.78 10.90 3.25
CA VAL A 170 12.34 11.71 2.11
C VAL A 170 11.49 12.90 2.54
N ALA A 171 11.72 13.41 3.75
CA ALA A 171 11.20 14.72 4.13
C ALA A 171 11.63 15.75 3.08
N GLY A 172 10.68 16.48 2.51
CA GLY A 172 10.96 17.42 1.44
C GLY A 172 12.00 18.44 1.88
N SER A 173 13.08 18.62 1.09
CA SER A 173 14.01 19.74 1.29
C SER A 173 13.20 21.02 1.49
N ALA A 174 13.47 21.75 2.57
CA ALA A 174 12.56 22.73 3.17
C ALA A 174 12.05 23.84 2.22
N ASP A 175 12.69 23.98 1.05
CA ASP A 175 12.25 24.79 -0.08
C ASP A 175 10.84 24.45 -0.65
N ALA A 176 10.32 23.23 -0.42
CA ALA A 176 9.07 22.78 -1.04
C ALA A 176 7.79 23.19 -0.27
N ASN A 177 7.78 23.17 1.06
CA ASN A 177 6.55 23.29 1.85
C ASN A 177 6.03 24.75 1.98
N ALA A 178 6.90 25.74 1.73
CA ALA A 178 6.54 27.16 1.80
C ALA A 178 5.45 27.60 0.79
N ALA A 179 5.21 26.81 -0.27
CA ALA A 179 4.19 27.10 -1.28
C ALA A 179 2.78 26.61 -0.91
N ALA A 180 2.64 25.57 -0.09
CA ALA A 180 1.35 24.98 0.29
C ALA A 180 0.67 25.74 1.45
N SER A 181 1.46 26.20 2.43
CA SER A 181 0.94 27.00 3.55
C SER A 181 0.35 28.34 3.11
N ALA A 182 0.85 28.93 2.01
CA ALA A 182 0.40 30.23 1.52
C ALA A 182 -1.02 30.24 0.90
N SER A 183 -1.60 29.09 0.56
CA SER A 183 -2.92 29.01 -0.11
C SER A 183 -4.13 28.85 0.82
N VAL A 184 -3.94 28.78 2.15
CA VAL A 184 -5.03 28.52 3.11
C VAL A 184 -5.38 29.75 3.99
N SER A 185 -4.56 30.79 3.99
CA SER A 185 -4.74 31.95 4.89
C SER A 185 -5.64 33.09 4.37
N ASP A 186 -6.11 33.04 3.12
CA ASP A 186 -6.82 34.17 2.49
C ASP A 186 -8.35 33.96 2.40
N SER A 187 -9.00 33.70 3.54
CA SER A 187 -10.48 33.68 3.62
C SER A 187 -11.12 34.14 4.94
N ALA A 188 -10.37 34.77 5.88
CA ALA A 188 -10.96 35.27 7.12
C ALA A 188 -10.22 36.46 7.78
N ALA A 189 -10.50 37.70 7.34
CA ALA A 189 -10.71 38.90 8.18
C ALA A 189 -10.73 40.21 7.37
N ALA A 190 -11.92 40.76 7.10
CA ALA A 190 -12.05 42.13 6.59
C ALA A 190 -13.32 42.80 7.14
N SER A 191 -13.22 43.46 8.29
CA SER A 191 -14.21 44.47 8.73
C SER A 191 -13.65 45.40 9.82
N ALA A 192 -13.53 46.70 9.47
CA ALA A 192 -13.51 47.87 10.35
C ALA A 192 -12.37 48.00 11.42
N THR A 193 -11.80 49.18 11.72
CA THR A 193 -11.86 50.54 11.12
C THR A 193 -10.61 51.32 11.57
N ALA A 194 -10.26 52.40 10.85
CA ALA A 194 -9.04 53.19 11.08
C ALA A 194 -9.19 54.33 12.12
N THR A 195 -8.08 54.67 12.80
CA THR A 195 -7.63 55.99 13.34
C THR A 195 -6.36 55.76 14.18
N ASP A 196 -5.37 56.64 14.33
CA ASP A 196 -4.87 57.77 13.52
C ASP A 196 -3.40 58.06 13.97
N ALA A 197 -2.69 58.92 13.25
CA ALA A 197 -1.28 59.31 13.34
C ALA A 197 -0.59 59.41 14.73
N ALA A 198 0.73 59.11 14.76
CA ALA A 198 1.77 60.13 14.96
C ALA A 198 3.20 59.57 14.77
N ALA A 199 4.15 60.45 14.43
CA ALA A 199 5.54 60.11 14.10
C ALA A 199 6.52 60.23 15.28
N SER A 200 7.66 59.54 15.18
CA SER A 200 8.96 60.04 15.69
C SER A 200 10.13 59.47 14.91
N THR A 201 11.20 60.27 14.79
CA THR A 201 12.38 60.07 13.95
C THR A 201 13.61 59.56 14.73
N ASP A 202 14.59 59.07 13.97
CA ASP A 202 16.04 59.01 14.28
C ASP A 202 16.53 58.32 15.56
N SER A 203 17.35 57.28 15.36
CA SER A 203 18.79 57.42 15.65
C SER A 203 19.62 56.36 14.94
N ALA A 204 20.71 56.79 14.29
CA ALA A 204 21.73 55.90 13.75
C ALA A 204 22.83 55.65 14.79
N ALA A 205 23.44 54.46 14.75
CA ALA A 205 24.81 54.24 15.21
C ALA A 205 25.43 53.07 14.46
N ALA A 206 26.58 53.29 13.82
CA ALA A 206 27.28 52.29 13.01
C ALA A 206 28.43 51.61 13.77
N ALA A 207 28.75 50.39 13.37
CA ALA A 207 30.09 49.82 13.52
C ALA A 207 30.38 48.92 12.30
N ALA A 208 31.57 49.05 11.71
CA ALA A 208 31.94 48.40 10.46
C ALA A 208 32.95 47.26 10.66
N SER A 209 32.93 46.25 9.79
CA SER A 209 34.04 45.31 9.60
C SER A 209 34.13 44.80 8.16
N THR A 210 35.03 45.43 7.39
CA THR A 210 35.89 44.89 6.31
C THR A 210 35.58 43.55 5.62
N ASP A 211 35.52 43.63 4.28
CA ASP A 211 36.08 42.71 3.26
C ASP A 211 36.32 41.22 3.58
N THR A 212 35.75 40.33 2.74
CA THR A 212 36.47 39.50 1.73
C THR A 212 35.62 38.27 1.29
N SER A 213 34.98 38.28 0.10
CA SER A 213 34.55 37.04 -0.60
C SER A 213 34.04 37.20 -2.06
N ALA A 214 34.53 38.17 -2.83
CA ALA A 214 34.15 38.34 -4.24
C ALA A 214 34.88 37.36 -5.21
N ALA A 215 34.74 36.05 -5.00
CA ALA A 215 35.36 35.02 -5.85
C ALA A 215 34.54 33.72 -6.06
N ALA A 216 33.48 33.47 -5.30
CA ALA A 216 32.72 32.21 -5.36
C ALA A 216 31.54 32.19 -6.35
N ALA A 217 31.10 33.35 -6.86
CA ALA A 217 29.86 33.46 -7.64
C ALA A 217 29.96 32.95 -9.11
N THR A 218 31.17 32.81 -9.65
CA THR A 218 31.41 32.44 -11.06
C THR A 218 31.66 30.94 -11.30
N SER A 219 31.87 30.13 -10.25
CA SER A 219 31.98 28.67 -10.36
C SER A 219 30.64 27.94 -10.18
N ALA A 220 29.68 28.52 -9.44
CA ALA A 220 28.36 27.94 -9.22
C ALA A 220 27.44 28.02 -10.46
N THR A 221 27.70 28.96 -11.37
CA THR A 221 26.91 29.14 -12.61
C THR A 221 27.34 28.19 -13.73
N SER A 222 28.60 27.77 -13.79
CA SER A 222 29.10 26.81 -14.77
C SER A 222 28.67 25.36 -14.45
N SER A 223 28.65 24.96 -13.18
CA SER A 223 28.18 23.64 -12.76
C SER A 223 26.68 23.42 -13.05
N LYS A 224 25.85 24.43 -12.81
CA LYS A 224 24.39 24.38 -13.10
C LYS A 224 24.10 24.30 -14.61
N ALA A 225 24.93 24.94 -15.44
CA ALA A 225 24.86 24.80 -16.89
C ALA A 225 25.28 23.40 -17.38
N ALA A 226 26.36 22.84 -16.83
CA ALA A 226 26.83 21.48 -17.14
C ALA A 226 25.80 20.41 -16.76
N ALA A 227 25.19 20.50 -15.57
CA ALA A 227 24.13 19.59 -15.13
C ALA A 227 22.89 19.65 -16.04
N LYS A 228 22.49 20.86 -16.50
CA LYS A 228 21.38 21.02 -17.46
C LYS A 228 21.70 20.41 -18.83
N ALA A 229 22.94 20.55 -19.30
CA ALA A 229 23.40 19.93 -20.54
C ALA A 229 23.43 18.38 -20.46
N ALA A 230 23.93 17.82 -19.35
CA ALA A 230 23.92 16.37 -19.10
C ALA A 230 22.49 15.80 -19.07
N LYS A 231 21.55 16.47 -18.37
CA LYS A 231 20.14 16.04 -18.32
C LYS A 231 19.45 16.13 -19.69
N ALA A 232 19.82 17.10 -20.53
CA ALA A 232 19.34 17.19 -21.91
C ALA A 232 19.91 16.07 -22.80
N ALA A 233 21.20 15.75 -22.68
CA ALA A 233 21.84 14.65 -23.40
C ALA A 233 21.24 13.28 -23.03
N ALA A 234 21.00 13.02 -21.74
CA ALA A 234 20.34 11.80 -21.27
C ALA A 234 18.90 11.67 -21.83
N LYS A 235 18.13 12.77 -21.86
CA LYS A 235 16.79 12.79 -22.47
C LYS A 235 16.83 12.52 -23.97
N ALA A 236 17.82 13.05 -24.69
CA ALA A 236 18.03 12.78 -26.11
C ALA A 236 18.40 11.30 -26.37
N ALA A 237 19.27 10.71 -25.55
CA ALA A 237 19.63 9.29 -25.64
C ALA A 237 18.43 8.35 -25.42
N LYS A 238 17.59 8.63 -24.40
CA LYS A 238 16.37 7.86 -24.11
C LYS A 238 15.30 8.01 -25.21
N ALA A 239 15.25 9.15 -25.90
CA ALA A 239 14.41 9.33 -27.08
C ALA A 239 14.95 8.54 -28.30
N ALA A 240 16.27 8.55 -28.51
CA ALA A 240 16.92 7.81 -29.60
C ALA A 240 16.71 6.29 -29.45
N SER A 241 16.92 5.72 -28.25
CA SER A 241 16.70 4.28 -28.02
C SER A 241 15.24 3.86 -28.24
N LYS A 242 14.27 4.66 -27.77
CA LYS A 242 12.84 4.41 -28.01
C LYS A 242 12.48 4.47 -29.51
N SER A 243 13.14 5.33 -30.28
CA SER A 243 12.97 5.38 -31.74
C SER A 243 13.57 4.16 -32.46
N ALA A 244 14.74 3.67 -32.01
CA ALA A 244 15.39 2.48 -32.54
C ALA A 244 14.58 1.20 -32.25
N ALA A 245 14.04 1.06 -31.03
CA ALA A 245 13.17 -0.06 -30.67
C ALA A 245 11.89 -0.09 -31.52
N LYS A 246 11.29 1.08 -31.79
CA LYS A 246 10.12 1.19 -32.69
C LYS A 246 10.48 0.76 -34.12
N ALA A 247 11.63 1.19 -34.65
CA ALA A 247 12.10 0.82 -35.98
C ALA A 247 12.36 -0.70 -36.11
N ALA A 248 12.97 -1.31 -35.09
CA ALA A 248 13.19 -2.76 -35.04
C ALA A 248 11.87 -3.55 -35.05
N LYS A 249 10.85 -3.10 -34.29
CA LYS A 249 9.52 -3.73 -34.26
C LYS A 249 8.80 -3.64 -35.61
N THR A 250 8.96 -2.53 -36.34
CA THR A 250 8.41 -2.38 -37.71
C THR A 250 9.16 -3.25 -38.73
N ALA A 251 10.47 -3.44 -38.59
CA ALA A 251 11.24 -4.32 -39.47
C ALA A 251 10.85 -5.80 -39.30
N ALA A 252 10.67 -6.27 -38.06
CA ALA A 252 10.27 -7.66 -37.78
C ALA A 252 8.89 -8.01 -38.36
N ALA A 253 7.94 -7.07 -38.33
CA ALA A 253 6.60 -7.25 -38.89
C ALA A 253 6.56 -7.33 -40.43
N ALA A 254 7.59 -6.85 -41.13
CA ALA A 254 7.67 -6.91 -42.60
C ALA A 254 8.17 -8.26 -43.13
N THR A 255 8.77 -9.10 -42.27
CA THR A 255 9.37 -10.39 -42.65
C THR A 255 8.47 -11.61 -42.48
N SER A 256 7.24 -11.47 -41.96
CA SER A 256 6.36 -12.60 -41.61
C SER A 256 5.20 -12.86 -42.59
N THR A 257 5.11 -12.17 -43.72
CA THR A 257 3.93 -12.19 -44.62
C THR A 257 4.12 -12.90 -45.96
N ASP A 258 5.29 -13.48 -46.26
CA ASP A 258 5.65 -13.91 -47.64
C ASP A 258 5.85 -15.43 -47.84
N VAL A 259 5.31 -16.29 -46.96
CA VAL A 259 5.44 -17.76 -47.07
C VAL A 259 4.12 -18.50 -46.81
N ALA A 260 3.08 -18.23 -47.61
CA ALA A 260 1.83 -19.02 -47.60
C ALA A 260 0.97 -18.93 -48.88
N ALA A 261 1.55 -19.04 -50.09
CA ALA A 261 0.74 -19.04 -51.32
C ALA A 261 1.39 -19.75 -52.53
N ALA A 262 1.34 -21.10 -52.59
CA ALA A 262 1.44 -21.85 -53.85
C ALA A 262 0.99 -23.32 -53.73
N THR A 263 0.30 -23.83 -54.76
CA THR A 263 -0.01 -25.26 -55.07
C THR A 263 -0.98 -26.01 -54.12
N THR A 264 -1.92 -26.85 -54.59
CA THR A 264 -2.29 -27.26 -55.97
C THR A 264 -3.76 -27.66 -56.07
N THR A 265 -4.25 -27.78 -57.31
CA THR A 265 -5.63 -28.04 -57.71
C THR A 265 -6.00 -29.53 -57.91
N ASP A 266 -7.29 -29.80 -57.75
CA ASP A 266 -8.17 -30.62 -58.61
C ASP A 266 -8.50 -32.11 -58.29
N ALA A 267 -9.75 -32.43 -58.63
CA ALA A 267 -10.41 -33.73 -58.83
C ALA A 267 -10.52 -34.77 -57.67
N ALA A 268 -11.52 -35.66 -57.62
CA ALA A 268 -12.92 -35.64 -58.08
C ALA A 268 -13.65 -36.91 -57.56
N ALA A 269 -14.98 -36.84 -57.45
CA ALA A 269 -15.95 -37.95 -57.57
C ALA A 269 -15.96 -39.15 -56.59
N ALA A 270 -16.99 -39.14 -55.73
CA ALA A 270 -18.08 -40.13 -55.71
C ALA A 270 -17.99 -41.51 -54.98
N SER A 271 -19.07 -41.76 -54.21
CA SER A 271 -19.86 -43.01 -54.15
C SER A 271 -19.55 -44.12 -53.12
N SER A 272 -20.42 -44.15 -52.09
CA SER A 272 -21.23 -45.30 -51.65
C SER A 272 -20.68 -46.45 -50.77
N THR A 273 -21.65 -47.05 -50.05
CA THR A 273 -21.72 -48.37 -49.37
C THR A 273 -21.00 -48.60 -48.02
N ASP A 274 -21.80 -48.45 -46.95
CA ASP A 274 -22.36 -49.54 -46.10
C ASP A 274 -21.48 -50.39 -45.13
N ALA A 275 -22.16 -50.88 -44.07
CA ALA A 275 -21.83 -51.95 -43.13
C ALA A 275 -20.78 -51.78 -41.98
N ALA A 276 -21.30 -51.28 -40.84
CA ALA A 276 -21.37 -51.98 -39.53
C ALA A 276 -20.12 -52.33 -38.66
N ALA A 277 -20.28 -52.09 -37.34
CA ALA A 277 -19.51 -52.59 -36.17
C ALA A 277 -18.03 -52.12 -36.07
N THR A 278 -17.36 -51.85 -34.92
CA THR A 278 -17.62 -51.72 -33.46
C THR A 278 -16.34 -51.07 -32.85
N THR A 279 -16.24 -50.45 -31.66
CA THR A 279 -17.05 -50.43 -30.41
C THR A 279 -16.73 -49.16 -29.57
N SER A 280 -17.57 -48.84 -28.59
CA SER A 280 -17.29 -48.15 -27.30
C SER A 280 -16.09 -47.19 -27.14
N SER A 281 -16.38 -45.90 -26.96
CA SER A 281 -16.16 -45.16 -25.70
C SER A 281 -16.77 -43.74 -25.78
N ALA A 282 -17.05 -43.12 -24.64
CA ALA A 282 -17.80 -41.87 -24.58
C ALA A 282 -16.89 -40.65 -24.82
N ASP A 283 -17.31 -39.79 -25.75
CA ASP A 283 -16.84 -38.40 -25.85
C ASP A 283 -18.09 -37.51 -25.71
N ALA A 284 -18.13 -36.73 -24.63
CA ALA A 284 -19.25 -35.86 -24.30
C ALA A 284 -18.92 -34.45 -24.78
N ALA A 285 -19.23 -34.18 -26.05
CA ALA A 285 -19.07 -32.86 -26.63
C ALA A 285 -19.84 -31.81 -25.82
N ALA A 286 -19.10 -30.85 -25.24
CA ALA A 286 -19.67 -29.65 -24.65
C ALA A 286 -20.26 -28.77 -25.76
N THR A 287 -21.57 -28.86 -25.97
CA THR A 287 -22.28 -28.00 -26.92
C THR A 287 -22.17 -26.54 -26.46
N SER A 288 -21.65 -25.68 -27.33
CA SER A 288 -21.61 -24.23 -27.12
C SER A 288 -23.02 -23.64 -27.15
N ALA A 289 -23.63 -23.51 -25.98
CA ALA A 289 -24.83 -22.70 -25.80
C ALA A 289 -24.42 -21.22 -25.85
N ALA A 290 -24.70 -20.55 -26.97
CA ALA A 290 -24.64 -19.10 -27.05
C ALA A 290 -25.66 -18.53 -26.04
N VAL A 291 -25.19 -17.70 -25.11
CA VAL A 291 -26.06 -17.07 -24.11
C VAL A 291 -26.73 -15.86 -24.74
N ASP A 292 -28.03 -15.98 -25.05
CA ASP A 292 -28.86 -14.86 -25.49
C ASP A 292 -29.00 -13.85 -24.36
N ALA A 293 -28.80 -12.56 -24.67
CA ALA A 293 -28.93 -11.48 -23.71
C ALA A 293 -30.41 -11.17 -23.43
N ALA A 294 -30.95 -11.63 -22.30
CA ALA A 294 -32.31 -11.32 -21.87
C ALA A 294 -32.47 -11.27 -20.33
N ALA A 295 -33.12 -10.18 -19.87
CA ALA A 295 -33.60 -9.93 -18.51
C ALA A 295 -32.54 -9.82 -17.39
N ASN A 296 -32.26 -8.57 -16.99
CA ASN A 296 -31.36 -8.18 -15.91
C ASN A 296 -31.98 -8.41 -14.51
N GLY A 297 -32.23 -9.68 -14.17
CA GLY A 297 -32.61 -10.10 -12.82
C GLY A 297 -31.37 -10.59 -12.07
N THR A 298 -30.89 -9.79 -11.11
CA THR A 298 -29.82 -10.19 -10.20
C THR A 298 -30.27 -11.43 -9.41
N SER A 299 -29.44 -12.48 -9.37
CA SER A 299 -29.76 -13.70 -8.62
C SER A 299 -29.32 -13.60 -7.16
N ASP A 300 -30.13 -14.18 -6.27
CA ASP A 300 -29.80 -14.40 -4.86
C ASP A 300 -28.46 -15.15 -4.73
N GLY A 301 -27.54 -14.57 -3.97
CA GLY A 301 -26.19 -15.06 -3.71
C GLY A 301 -26.11 -16.07 -2.57
N SER A 302 -27.19 -16.29 -1.80
CA SER A 302 -27.21 -17.21 -0.66
C SER A 302 -26.90 -18.68 -1.01
N SER A 303 -26.92 -19.04 -2.30
CA SER A 303 -26.52 -20.36 -2.81
C SER A 303 -25.15 -20.41 -3.50
N ILE A 304 -24.38 -19.32 -3.51
CA ILE A 304 -23.01 -19.31 -4.04
C ILE A 304 -22.07 -19.96 -3.02
N ASP A 305 -21.42 -21.04 -3.44
CA ASP A 305 -20.30 -21.64 -2.70
C ASP A 305 -18.99 -21.08 -3.30
N PHE A 306 -18.20 -20.41 -2.47
CA PHE A 306 -16.87 -19.90 -2.81
C PHE A 306 -15.85 -20.52 -1.85
N PRO A 307 -15.35 -21.73 -2.14
CA PRO A 307 -14.49 -22.46 -1.22
C PRO A 307 -13.08 -21.87 -1.15
N VAL A 308 -12.46 -21.94 0.04
CA VAL A 308 -11.02 -21.69 0.20
C VAL A 308 -10.24 -22.66 -0.70
N GLN A 309 -9.31 -22.11 -1.48
CA GLN A 309 -8.37 -22.87 -2.31
C GLN A 309 -6.96 -22.73 -1.77
N ASP A 310 -6.13 -23.76 -1.92
CA ASP A 310 -4.70 -23.67 -1.62
C ASP A 310 -4.04 -22.70 -2.62
N TYR A 311 -3.03 -21.93 -2.19
CA TYR A 311 -2.39 -20.91 -3.04
C TYR A 311 -1.88 -21.45 -4.38
N ALA A 312 -1.40 -22.70 -4.41
CA ALA A 312 -0.96 -23.36 -5.64
C ALA A 312 -2.07 -23.53 -6.71
N ASP A 313 -3.34 -23.59 -6.29
CA ASP A 313 -4.49 -23.85 -7.17
C ASP A 313 -5.07 -22.57 -7.79
N PHE A 314 -4.93 -21.40 -7.13
CA PHE A 314 -5.49 -20.12 -7.60
C PHE A 314 -4.45 -19.03 -7.94
N GLN A 315 -3.15 -19.27 -7.73
CA GLN A 315 -2.10 -18.31 -8.10
C GLN A 315 -2.03 -18.07 -9.62
N ILE A 316 -1.68 -16.83 -10.00
CA ILE A 316 -1.71 -16.36 -11.39
C ILE A 316 -0.34 -15.92 -11.92
N SER A 317 0.73 -16.28 -11.20
CA SER A 317 2.06 -15.67 -11.26
C SER A 317 3.03 -16.33 -12.24
N ASP A 318 2.60 -17.40 -12.91
CA ASP A 318 3.38 -18.11 -13.92
C ASP A 318 2.95 -17.77 -15.36
N GLY A 319 3.93 -17.86 -16.27
CA GLY A 319 3.70 -17.80 -17.71
C GLY A 319 4.24 -16.53 -18.36
N THR A 320 3.35 -15.60 -18.71
CA THR A 320 3.68 -14.39 -19.49
C THR A 320 2.90 -13.20 -18.96
N ALA A 321 3.59 -12.09 -18.71
CA ALA A 321 2.99 -10.88 -18.17
C ALA A 321 2.02 -10.18 -19.14
N GLY A 322 1.14 -9.35 -18.57
CA GLY A 322 0.21 -8.47 -19.27
C GLY A 322 -1.27 -8.90 -19.24
N ASP A 323 -1.59 -10.01 -18.59
CA ASP A 323 -2.95 -10.57 -18.46
C ASP A 323 -3.40 -10.78 -16.99
N ALA A 324 -2.64 -10.30 -16.00
CA ALA A 324 -2.89 -10.59 -14.58
C ALA A 324 -4.26 -10.10 -14.10
N GLU A 325 -4.75 -8.98 -14.61
CA GLU A 325 -6.11 -8.46 -14.34
C GLU A 325 -7.20 -9.47 -14.73
N ALA A 326 -7.09 -10.08 -15.92
CA ALA A 326 -8.08 -11.03 -16.41
C ALA A 326 -8.04 -12.33 -15.60
N LYS A 327 -6.85 -12.81 -15.23
CA LYS A 327 -6.68 -13.99 -14.37
C LYS A 327 -7.22 -13.74 -12.95
N ALA A 328 -6.93 -12.57 -12.37
CA ALA A 328 -7.43 -12.21 -11.04
C ALA A 328 -8.96 -12.05 -11.00
N ASN A 329 -9.55 -11.46 -12.04
CA ASN A 329 -11.00 -11.35 -12.17
C ASN A 329 -11.66 -12.73 -12.31
N ALA A 330 -11.06 -13.66 -13.05
CA ALA A 330 -11.56 -15.03 -13.15
C ALA A 330 -11.58 -15.79 -11.81
N VAL A 331 -10.70 -15.44 -10.86
CA VAL A 331 -10.66 -16.02 -9.51
C VAL A 331 -11.67 -15.33 -8.57
N PHE A 332 -11.72 -13.99 -8.54
CA PHE A 332 -12.42 -13.26 -7.48
C PHE A 332 -13.66 -12.47 -7.92
N VAL A 333 -13.84 -12.16 -9.21
CA VAL A 333 -14.92 -11.26 -9.69
C VAL A 333 -15.95 -12.01 -10.53
N ASP A 334 -15.50 -12.74 -11.55
CA ASP A 334 -16.35 -13.47 -12.50
C ASP A 334 -17.28 -14.51 -11.83
N PRO A 335 -16.90 -15.22 -10.73
CA PRO A 335 -17.81 -16.10 -10.00
C PRO A 335 -19.07 -15.43 -9.44
N PHE A 336 -19.06 -14.11 -9.30
CA PHE A 336 -20.19 -13.30 -8.78
C PHE A 336 -20.92 -12.52 -9.88
N ALA A 337 -20.63 -12.78 -11.16
CA ALA A 337 -21.26 -12.08 -12.28
C ALA A 337 -22.79 -12.29 -12.31
N GLY A 338 -23.55 -11.23 -12.03
CA GLY A 338 -25.02 -11.27 -11.95
C GLY A 338 -25.60 -11.67 -10.59
N VAL A 339 -24.74 -11.86 -9.58
CA VAL A 339 -25.13 -12.17 -8.20
C VAL A 339 -25.35 -10.89 -7.39
N ASP A 340 -26.31 -10.91 -6.46
CA ASP A 340 -26.51 -9.82 -5.51
C ASP A 340 -25.53 -9.98 -4.33
N LEU A 341 -24.47 -9.16 -4.34
CA LEU A 341 -23.42 -9.20 -3.32
C LEU A 341 -23.96 -8.96 -1.90
N ALA A 342 -25.08 -8.26 -1.74
CA ALA A 342 -25.71 -8.02 -0.43
C ALA A 342 -26.32 -9.29 0.18
N THR A 343 -26.56 -10.32 -0.65
CA THR A 343 -27.18 -11.59 -0.25
C THR A 343 -26.19 -12.75 -0.10
N LEU A 344 -24.90 -12.51 -0.32
CA LEU A 344 -23.84 -13.50 -0.09
C LEU A 344 -23.73 -13.85 1.40
N ASP A 345 -23.52 -15.14 1.67
CA ASP A 345 -23.17 -15.63 3.01
C ASP A 345 -21.83 -15.03 3.48
N ASP A 346 -21.70 -14.76 4.78
CA ASP A 346 -20.50 -14.15 5.35
C ASP A 346 -19.23 -14.98 5.11
N SER A 347 -19.36 -16.31 5.05
CA SER A 347 -18.26 -17.22 4.76
C SER A 347 -17.61 -16.98 3.38
N VAL A 348 -18.32 -16.37 2.42
CA VAL A 348 -17.74 -16.00 1.12
C VAL A 348 -16.64 -14.95 1.29
N ALA A 349 -16.89 -13.91 2.09
CA ALA A 349 -15.91 -12.87 2.36
C ALA A 349 -14.76 -13.38 3.24
N GLU A 350 -15.04 -14.25 4.21
CA GLU A 350 -14.02 -14.92 5.03
C GLU A 350 -13.08 -15.81 4.19
N ASN A 351 -13.65 -16.59 3.25
CA ASN A 351 -12.88 -17.47 2.37
C ASN A 351 -12.02 -16.66 1.39
N MET A 352 -12.56 -15.55 0.85
CA MET A 352 -11.81 -14.61 0.03
C MET A 352 -10.64 -13.96 0.80
N ASN A 353 -10.86 -13.55 2.05
CA ASN A 353 -9.79 -13.02 2.92
C ASN A 353 -8.71 -14.09 3.16
N THR A 354 -9.09 -15.33 3.47
CA THR A 354 -8.15 -16.44 3.66
C THR A 354 -7.26 -16.66 2.42
N MET A 355 -7.84 -16.61 1.21
CA MET A 355 -7.08 -16.70 -0.04
C MET A 355 -6.19 -15.48 -0.27
N ARG A 356 -6.66 -14.27 0.03
CA ARG A 356 -5.88 -13.03 -0.06
C ARG A 356 -4.66 -13.04 0.87
N GLU A 357 -4.82 -13.50 2.12
CA GLU A 357 -3.74 -13.66 3.10
C GLU A 357 -2.70 -14.71 2.66
N ALA A 358 -3.13 -15.78 1.99
CA ALA A 358 -2.22 -16.75 1.40
C ALA A 358 -1.38 -16.11 0.27
N ALA A 359 -1.98 -15.26 -0.57
CA ALA A 359 -1.27 -14.47 -1.57
C ALA A 359 -0.31 -13.44 -0.96
N GLU A 360 -0.65 -12.78 0.16
CA GLU A 360 0.27 -11.91 0.91
C GLU A 360 1.44 -12.67 1.54
N THR A 361 1.16 -13.86 2.07
CA THR A 361 2.18 -14.75 2.61
C THR A 361 3.15 -15.18 1.51
N ALA A 362 2.66 -15.52 0.32
CA ALA A 362 3.52 -15.82 -0.84
C ALA A 362 4.34 -14.60 -1.27
N GLU A 363 3.77 -13.39 -1.25
CA GLU A 363 4.46 -12.14 -1.57
C GLU A 363 5.71 -11.94 -0.70
N THR A 364 5.58 -12.15 0.60
CA THR A 364 6.58 -11.77 1.62
C THR A 364 7.50 -12.92 2.06
N ALA A 365 6.99 -14.16 2.09
CA ALA A 365 7.73 -15.32 2.57
C ALA A 365 8.38 -16.15 1.46
N GLN A 366 7.96 -15.99 0.20
CA GLN A 366 8.44 -16.79 -0.93
C GLN A 366 9.02 -15.92 -2.07
N PHE A 367 8.28 -14.93 -2.58
CA PHE A 367 8.77 -14.07 -3.66
C PHE A 367 10.00 -13.25 -3.26
N ASP A 368 9.98 -12.56 -2.12
CA ASP A 368 11.11 -11.75 -1.67
C ASP A 368 12.44 -12.54 -1.58
N PRO A 369 12.52 -13.67 -0.84
CA PRO A 369 13.78 -14.43 -0.78
C PRO A 369 14.17 -15.10 -2.11
N GLU A 370 13.22 -15.46 -2.99
CA GLU A 370 13.58 -15.97 -4.33
C GLU A 370 14.13 -14.87 -5.25
N ILE A 371 13.56 -13.66 -5.22
CA ILE A 371 14.04 -12.50 -5.99
C ILE A 371 15.45 -12.11 -5.53
N ASP A 372 15.68 -12.02 -4.22
CA ASP A 372 16.99 -11.71 -3.62
C ASP A 372 18.07 -12.74 -3.98
N ALA A 373 17.68 -14.01 -4.14
CA ALA A 373 18.58 -15.10 -4.53
C ALA A 373 18.82 -15.20 -6.05
N ALA A 374 17.95 -14.60 -6.87
CA ALA A 374 17.99 -14.67 -8.32
C ALA A 374 18.85 -13.56 -8.95
N SER A 375 19.10 -13.66 -10.27
CA SER A 375 19.75 -12.58 -11.02
C SER A 375 19.40 -12.61 -12.50
N GLY A 376 19.49 -11.44 -13.15
CA GLY A 376 19.11 -11.26 -14.56
C GLY A 376 17.68 -11.71 -14.84
N ALA A 377 17.45 -12.32 -16.00
CA ALA A 377 16.13 -12.74 -16.46
C ALA A 377 15.34 -13.64 -15.49
N ALA A 378 16.00 -14.35 -14.56
CA ALA A 378 15.31 -15.11 -13.53
C ALA A 378 14.73 -14.21 -12.43
N ALA A 379 15.47 -13.18 -12.01
CA ALA A 379 14.96 -12.16 -11.08
C ALA A 379 13.87 -11.32 -11.74
N ASP A 380 14.05 -10.94 -13.00
CA ASP A 380 13.04 -10.19 -13.78
C ASP A 380 11.71 -10.99 -13.87
N ALA A 381 11.78 -12.30 -14.16
CA ALA A 381 10.60 -13.17 -14.24
C ALA A 381 9.89 -13.36 -12.88
N LEU A 382 10.65 -13.50 -11.79
CA LEU A 382 10.09 -13.54 -10.43
C LEU A 382 9.48 -12.20 -10.03
N GLN A 383 10.09 -11.08 -10.41
CA GLN A 383 9.57 -9.74 -10.14
C GLN A 383 8.26 -9.49 -10.89
N ASN A 384 8.17 -9.93 -12.15
CA ASN A 384 6.93 -9.92 -12.93
C ASN A 384 5.86 -10.85 -12.33
N GLY A 385 6.25 -12.02 -11.81
CA GLY A 385 5.34 -12.92 -11.08
C GLY A 385 4.80 -12.30 -9.80
N LYS A 386 5.67 -11.63 -9.02
CA LYS A 386 5.26 -10.88 -7.81
C LYS A 386 4.26 -9.77 -8.13
N ILE A 387 4.39 -9.10 -9.28
CA ILE A 387 3.43 -8.08 -9.73
C ILE A 387 2.07 -8.72 -10.04
N ALA A 388 2.02 -9.88 -10.70
CA ALA A 388 0.77 -10.60 -10.92
C ALA A 388 0.12 -11.05 -9.59
N ASN A 389 0.91 -11.57 -8.64
CA ASN A 389 0.41 -11.90 -7.30
C ASN A 389 -0.16 -10.68 -6.55
N LYS A 390 0.42 -9.48 -6.73
CA LYS A 390 -0.16 -8.23 -6.19
C LYS A 390 -1.50 -7.89 -6.82
N VAL A 391 -1.65 -8.06 -8.13
CA VAL A 391 -2.94 -7.86 -8.80
C VAL A 391 -3.98 -8.86 -8.24
N LEU A 392 -3.62 -10.13 -8.09
CA LEU A 392 -4.46 -11.16 -7.47
C LEU A 392 -4.94 -10.77 -6.07
N LYS A 393 -4.01 -10.39 -5.18
CA LYS A 393 -4.29 -9.97 -3.79
C LYS A 393 -5.25 -8.77 -3.77
N LEU A 394 -4.92 -7.73 -4.53
CA LEU A 394 -5.67 -6.47 -4.53
C LEU A 394 -7.06 -6.61 -5.18
N THR A 395 -7.22 -7.46 -6.22
CA THR A 395 -8.55 -7.78 -6.76
C THR A 395 -9.42 -8.50 -5.73
N GLY A 396 -8.85 -9.44 -4.95
CA GLY A 396 -9.56 -10.08 -3.83
C GLY A 396 -10.01 -9.06 -2.77
N GLU A 397 -9.12 -8.14 -2.38
CA GLU A 397 -9.40 -7.09 -1.38
C GLU A 397 -10.50 -6.13 -1.84
N VAL A 398 -10.39 -5.62 -3.08
CA VAL A 398 -11.40 -4.76 -3.71
C VAL A 398 -12.76 -5.44 -3.77
N GLN A 399 -12.81 -6.74 -4.08
CA GLN A 399 -14.08 -7.47 -4.12
C GLN A 399 -14.66 -7.72 -2.72
N VAL A 400 -13.84 -8.01 -1.70
CA VAL A 400 -14.32 -8.09 -0.30
C VAL A 400 -14.92 -6.75 0.14
N LEU A 401 -14.30 -5.63 -0.21
CA LEU A 401 -14.85 -4.29 0.05
C LEU A 401 -16.18 -4.06 -0.69
N ASN A 402 -16.30 -4.45 -1.96
CA ASN A 402 -17.56 -4.40 -2.69
C ASN A 402 -18.69 -5.21 -2.01
N ILE A 403 -18.37 -6.40 -1.49
CA ILE A 403 -19.32 -7.23 -0.73
C ILE A 403 -19.74 -6.53 0.58
N LYS A 404 -18.78 -6.03 1.37
CA LYS A 404 -19.06 -5.30 2.61
C LYS A 404 -19.93 -4.05 2.36
N ILE A 405 -19.61 -3.26 1.34
CA ILE A 405 -20.40 -2.07 0.93
C ILE A 405 -21.82 -2.47 0.52
N ALA A 406 -21.99 -3.51 -0.29
CA ALA A 406 -23.32 -3.96 -0.71
C ALA A 406 -24.18 -4.42 0.48
N LYS A 407 -23.59 -5.15 1.44
CA LYS A 407 -24.29 -5.59 2.67
C LYS A 407 -24.66 -4.41 3.56
N ALA A 408 -23.73 -3.47 3.79
CA ALA A 408 -23.97 -2.24 4.56
C ALA A 408 -25.04 -1.32 3.91
N GLN A 409 -25.04 -1.18 2.59
CA GLN A 409 -26.08 -0.44 1.87
C GLN A 409 -27.46 -1.11 1.98
N ALA A 410 -27.52 -2.44 2.07
CA ALA A 410 -28.76 -3.18 2.23
C ALA A 410 -29.33 -3.14 3.67
N SER A 411 -28.48 -3.06 4.70
CA SER A 411 -28.89 -2.76 6.08
C SER A 411 -29.22 -1.29 6.32
N GLY A 412 -28.65 -0.38 5.51
CA GLY A 412 -28.83 1.07 5.61
C GLY A 412 -27.77 1.76 6.48
N ASP A 413 -26.62 1.13 6.63
CA ASP A 413 -25.46 1.65 7.38
C ASP A 413 -24.63 2.63 6.55
N ASP A 414 -23.80 3.44 7.21
CA ASP A 414 -22.87 4.36 6.54
C ASP A 414 -21.72 3.58 5.89
N THR A 415 -21.44 3.89 4.63
CA THR A 415 -20.39 3.24 3.83
C THR A 415 -19.20 4.15 3.54
N SER A 416 -19.19 5.39 4.04
CA SER A 416 -18.17 6.40 3.73
C SER A 416 -16.73 5.92 3.94
N ASP A 417 -16.44 5.23 5.06
CA ASP A 417 -15.10 4.71 5.35
C ASP A 417 -14.73 3.53 4.42
N LEU A 418 -15.68 2.62 4.14
CA LEU A 418 -15.49 1.50 3.22
C LEU A 418 -15.27 1.97 1.78
N GLU A 419 -16.00 3.00 1.35
CA GLU A 419 -15.86 3.63 0.03
C GLU A 419 -14.51 4.35 -0.12
N SER A 420 -13.98 4.94 0.97
CA SER A 420 -12.63 5.50 0.99
C SER A 420 -11.56 4.40 0.83
N SER A 421 -11.62 3.34 1.65
CA SER A 421 -10.70 2.19 1.54
C SER A 421 -10.78 1.53 0.16
N LEU A 422 -11.99 1.42 -0.42
CA LEU A 422 -12.19 0.91 -1.77
C LEU A 422 -11.50 1.79 -2.83
N ALA A 423 -11.54 3.12 -2.69
CA ALA A 423 -10.85 4.02 -3.61
C ALA A 423 -9.33 3.86 -3.53
N ASP A 424 -8.77 3.72 -2.33
CA ASP A 424 -7.34 3.52 -2.10
C ASP A 424 -6.85 2.18 -2.67
N GLU A 425 -7.58 1.08 -2.41
CA GLU A 425 -7.24 -0.23 -2.97
C GLU A 425 -7.45 -0.30 -4.49
N GLN A 426 -8.45 0.40 -5.04
CA GLN A 426 -8.57 0.54 -6.51
C GLN A 426 -7.38 1.31 -7.12
N ALA A 427 -6.84 2.33 -6.44
CA ALA A 427 -5.66 3.06 -6.92
C ALA A 427 -4.40 2.18 -6.89
N LYS A 428 -4.22 1.39 -5.83
CA LYS A 428 -3.16 0.38 -5.71
C LYS A 428 -3.29 -0.71 -6.79
N LEU A 429 -4.49 -1.25 -6.99
CA LEU A 429 -4.80 -2.26 -8.01
C LEU A 429 -4.50 -1.74 -9.42
N THR A 430 -5.03 -0.56 -9.78
CA THR A 430 -4.80 0.10 -11.08
C THR A 430 -3.32 0.29 -11.37
N THR A 431 -2.53 0.66 -10.36
CA THR A 431 -1.07 0.84 -10.49
C THR A 431 -0.35 -0.47 -10.79
N ASN A 432 -0.72 -1.57 -10.11
CA ASN A 432 -0.11 -2.88 -10.37
C ASN A 432 -0.55 -3.47 -11.72
N ILE A 433 -1.83 -3.31 -12.10
CA ILE A 433 -2.33 -3.68 -13.44
C ILE A 433 -1.57 -2.93 -14.55
N ALA A 434 -1.34 -1.63 -14.38
CA ALA A 434 -0.56 -0.84 -15.34
C ALA A 434 0.91 -1.30 -15.43
N THR A 435 1.45 -1.83 -14.32
CA THR A 435 2.82 -2.36 -14.26
C THR A 435 2.91 -3.72 -14.96
N ASP A 436 1.99 -4.66 -14.69
CA ASP A 436 1.90 -5.95 -15.40
C ASP A 436 1.76 -5.74 -16.92
N LYS A 437 0.85 -4.83 -17.33
CA LYS A 437 0.67 -4.45 -18.75
C LYS A 437 1.88 -3.75 -19.37
N ALA A 438 2.78 -3.16 -18.57
CA ALA A 438 4.02 -2.58 -19.07
C ALA A 438 5.07 -3.67 -19.39
N SER A 439 5.09 -4.75 -18.62
CA SER A 439 5.90 -5.96 -18.86
C SER A 439 5.27 -6.93 -19.89
N ALA A 440 4.20 -6.53 -20.59
CA ALA A 440 3.41 -7.45 -21.42
C ALA A 440 4.24 -8.23 -22.47
N GLY A 441 4.18 -9.56 -22.39
CA GLY A 441 4.98 -10.47 -23.22
C GLY A 441 6.33 -10.90 -22.62
N GLU A 442 6.72 -10.38 -21.46
CA GLU A 442 7.86 -10.87 -20.69
C GLU A 442 7.50 -12.12 -19.88
N ALA A 443 8.52 -12.89 -19.48
CA ALA A 443 8.32 -14.08 -18.67
C ALA A 443 7.80 -13.73 -17.26
N GLN A 444 6.95 -14.62 -16.73
CA GLN A 444 6.46 -14.62 -15.35
C GLN A 444 6.79 -15.97 -14.70
N LYS A 445 7.25 -15.95 -13.46
CA LYS A 445 7.54 -17.13 -12.64
C LYS A 445 6.90 -16.98 -11.26
N GLY A 446 6.12 -17.98 -10.85
CA GLY A 446 5.56 -18.14 -9.52
C GLY A 446 6.53 -18.78 -8.52
N VAL A 447 6.01 -18.99 -7.31
CA VAL A 447 6.74 -19.49 -6.13
C VAL A 447 5.95 -20.56 -5.35
N ALA A 448 4.87 -21.08 -5.94
CA ALA A 448 4.04 -22.15 -5.39
C ALA A 448 4.55 -23.55 -5.79
#